data_AF-A0A653JP45-F1
#
_entry.id   AF-A0A653JP45-F1
#
_cell.length_a   1.000
_cell.length_b   1.000
_cell.length_c   1.000
_cell.angle_alpha   90.00
_cell.angle_beta   90.00
_cell.angle_gamma   90.00
#
_symmetry.space_group_name_H-M   'P 1'
#
loop_
_entity.id
_entity.type
_entity.pdbx_description
1 polymer ?
#
loop_
_entity_poly.entity_id
_entity_poly.type
_entity_poly.pdbx_seq_one_letter_code
_entity_poly.pdbx_strand_id
1 'polypeptide(L)'
;MTNQAQAIAALIESARGQRPQSLDNREAEETLNIALALLVELSVANDRIDRLERLVAEMRGEDVATLRDIRYEGEVAEQRQDATDALLMRALRVLIDPRAQANE
;
A
#
# COMPACT_ATOMS: atom_id res chain seq x y z
N MET A 1 2.07 -3.21 -20.65
CA MET A 1 1.38 -3.80 -19.49
C MET A 1 1.12 -2.68 -18.51
N THR A 2 -0.09 -2.53 -18.00
CA THR A 2 -0.40 -1.54 -16.96
C THR A 2 0.19 -1.99 -15.63
N ASN A 3 0.96 -1.14 -14.95
CA ASN A 3 1.49 -1.46 -13.63
C ASN A 3 0.39 -1.33 -12.55
N GLN A 4 0.64 -1.86 -11.34
CA GLN A 4 -0.40 -1.89 -10.30
C GLN A 4 -0.88 -0.50 -9.89
N ALA A 5 0.02 0.49 -9.86
CA ALA A 5 -0.34 1.88 -9.54
C ALA A 5 -1.36 2.45 -10.55
N GLN A 6 -1.16 2.20 -11.85
CA GLN A 6 -2.10 2.62 -12.91
C GLN A 6 -3.47 1.94 -12.77
N ALA A 7 -3.52 0.66 -12.39
CA ALA A 7 -4.78 -0.05 -12.17
C ALA A 7 -5.56 0.53 -10.97
N ILE A 8 -4.85 0.90 -9.89
CA ILE A 8 -5.44 1.52 -8.71
C ILE A 8 -5.98 2.93 -9.06
N ALA A 9 -5.21 3.72 -9.81
CA ALA A 9 -5.64 5.04 -10.28
C ALA A 9 -6.94 4.94 -11.10
N ALA A 10 -6.99 4.05 -12.09
CA ALA A 10 -8.18 3.83 -12.91
C ALA A 10 -9.41 3.41 -12.07
N LEU A 11 -9.21 2.58 -11.04
CA LEU A 11 -10.29 2.21 -10.12
C LEU A 11 -10.83 3.43 -9.35
N ILE A 12 -9.93 4.30 -8.86
CA ILE A 12 -10.29 5.53 -8.14
C ILE A 12 -11.11 6.44 -9.05
N GLU A 13 -10.66 6.66 -10.28
CA GLU A 13 -11.35 7.49 -11.28
C GLU A 13 -12.71 6.90 -11.69
N SER A 14 -12.84 5.58 -11.74
CA SER A 14 -14.10 4.92 -12.12
C SER A 14 -15.18 4.94 -11.03
N ALA A 15 -14.84 5.35 -9.81
CA ALA A 15 -15.74 5.31 -8.68
C ALA A 15 -16.84 6.39 -8.79
N ARG A 16 -18.11 6.00 -8.59
CA ARG A 16 -19.27 6.89 -8.66
C ARG A 16 -19.81 7.28 -7.27
N GLY A 17 -20.55 8.39 -7.21
CA GLY A 17 -21.25 8.88 -6.01
C GLY A 17 -20.45 9.88 -5.17
N GLN A 18 -21.10 10.56 -4.22
CA GLN A 18 -20.42 11.41 -3.23
C GLN A 18 -19.98 10.56 -2.03
N ARG A 19 -18.78 10.84 -1.50
CA ARG A 19 -18.32 10.23 -0.24
C ARG A 19 -18.79 11.13 0.91
N PRO A 20 -19.69 10.68 1.80
CA PRO A 20 -20.13 11.48 2.93
C PRO A 20 -18.98 11.67 3.92
N GLN A 21 -18.81 12.91 4.38
CA GLN A 21 -17.87 13.28 5.43
C GLN A 21 -18.43 12.83 6.79
N SER A 22 -17.56 12.32 7.65
CA SER A 22 -17.90 11.78 8.97
C SER A 22 -17.47 12.69 10.12
N LEU A 23 -16.39 13.47 9.96
CA LEU A 23 -15.86 14.41 10.96
C LEU A 23 -16.10 15.86 10.53
N ASP A 24 -16.22 16.77 11.49
CA ASP A 24 -16.42 18.20 11.22
C ASP A 24 -15.20 18.85 10.52
N ASN A 25 -14.00 18.36 10.79
CA ASN A 25 -12.77 18.82 10.14
C ASN A 25 -12.30 17.80 9.08
N ARG A 26 -12.20 18.29 7.85
CA ARG A 26 -11.88 17.47 6.68
C ARG A 26 -10.45 16.94 6.71
N GLU A 27 -9.48 17.80 7.02
CA GLU A 27 -8.06 17.44 7.04
C GLU A 27 -7.77 16.38 8.10
N ALA A 28 -8.47 16.43 9.24
CA ALA A 28 -8.41 15.43 10.29
C ALA A 28 -8.97 14.08 9.80
N GLU A 29 -10.08 14.09 9.05
CA GLU A 29 -10.63 12.88 8.44
C GLU A 29 -9.70 12.28 7.38
N GLU A 30 -9.11 13.11 6.52
CA GLU A 30 -8.14 12.67 5.51
C GLU A 30 -6.90 12.04 6.18
N THR A 31 -6.36 12.69 7.21
CA THR A 31 -5.23 12.17 7.99
C THR A 31 -5.56 10.83 8.65
N LEU A 32 -6.75 10.72 9.27
CA LEU A 32 -7.21 9.48 9.88
C LEU A 32 -7.38 8.36 8.85
N ASN A 33 -7.95 8.66 7.68
CA ASN A 33 -8.10 7.69 6.59
C ASN A 33 -6.74 7.17 6.11
N ILE A 34 -5.74 8.05 5.94
CA ILE A 34 -4.38 7.66 5.56
C ILE A 34 -3.76 6.76 6.63
N ALA A 35 -3.89 7.14 7.91
CA ALA A 35 -3.36 6.35 9.02
C ALA A 35 -3.99 4.94 9.09
N LEU A 36 -5.31 4.84 8.91
CA LEU A 36 -6.02 3.55 8.86
C LEU A 36 -5.60 2.71 7.65
N ALA A 37 -5.46 3.32 6.47
CA ALA A 37 -4.99 2.62 5.28
C ALA A 37 -3.57 2.07 5.48
N LEU A 38 -2.66 2.87 6.04
CA LEU A 38 -1.30 2.44 6.38
C LEU A 38 -1.28 1.31 7.41
N LEU A 39 -2.14 1.37 8.44
CA LEU A 39 -2.23 0.31 9.45
C LEU A 39 -2.62 -1.03 8.83
N VAL A 40 -3.62 -1.03 7.94
CA VAL A 40 -4.07 -2.25 7.24
C VAL A 40 -2.99 -2.79 6.32
N GLU A 41 -2.39 -1.93 5.49
CA GLU A 41 -1.30 -2.32 4.58
C GLU A 41 -0.11 -2.90 5.36
N LEU A 42 0.31 -2.27 6.47
CA LEU A 42 1.40 -2.75 7.30
C LEU A 42 1.07 -4.10 7.96
N SER A 43 -0.16 -4.27 8.45
CA SER A 43 -0.60 -5.52 9.07
C SER A 43 -0.55 -6.68 8.08
N VAL A 44 -1.04 -6.46 6.86
CA VAL A 44 -1.02 -7.46 5.78
C VAL A 44 0.41 -7.71 5.30
N ALA A 45 1.23 -6.67 5.16
CA ALA A 45 2.62 -6.81 4.75
C ALA A 45 3.43 -7.63 5.75
N ASN A 46 3.30 -7.35 7.05
CA ASN A 46 4.01 -8.08 8.10
C ASN A 46 3.66 -9.58 8.08
N ASP A 47 2.37 -9.93 7.96
CA ASP A 47 1.93 -11.33 7.89
C ASP A 47 2.44 -12.03 6.62
N ARG A 48 2.36 -11.37 5.46
CA ARG A 48 2.86 -11.93 4.20
C ARG A 48 4.38 -12.11 4.21
N ILE A 49 5.12 -11.16 4.77
CA ILE A 49 6.58 -11.22 4.91
C ILE A 49 6.95 -12.37 5.83
N ASP A 50 6.35 -12.49 7.02
CA ASP A 50 6.66 -13.59 7.95
C ASP A 50 6.38 -14.97 7.32
N ARG A 51 5.25 -15.12 6.61
CA ARG A 51 4.94 -16.37 5.89
C ARG A 51 5.95 -16.68 4.79
N LEU A 52 6.34 -15.68 3.99
CA LEU A 52 7.33 -15.84 2.93
C LEU A 52 8.71 -16.18 3.50
N GLU A 53 9.14 -15.49 4.55
CA GLU A 53 10.40 -15.76 5.24
C GLU A 53 10.45 -17.20 5.75
N ARG A 54 9.38 -17.68 6.41
CA ARG A 54 9.30 -19.07 6.90
C ARG A 54 9.35 -20.09 5.77
N LEU A 55 8.59 -19.87 4.70
CA LEU A 55 8.57 -20.77 3.54
C LEU A 55 9.95 -20.85 2.87
N VAL A 56 10.61 -19.70 2.68
CA VAL A 56 11.94 -19.65 2.06
C VAL A 56 13.00 -20.30 2.97
N ALA A 57 12.91 -20.08 4.28
CA ALA A 57 13.81 -20.70 5.26
C ALA A 57 13.68 -22.23 5.22
N GLU A 58 12.44 -22.74 5.20
CA GLU A 58 12.15 -24.17 5.04
C GLU A 58 12.73 -24.73 3.73
N MET A 59 12.52 -24.04 2.60
CA MET A 59 13.04 -24.47 1.30
C MET A 59 14.57 -24.48 1.23
N ARG A 60 15.23 -23.57 1.95
CA ARG A 60 16.71 -23.45 1.99
C ARG A 60 17.36 -24.30 3.07
N GLY A 61 16.59 -24.80 4.03
CA GLY A 61 17.14 -25.45 5.22
C GLY A 61 17.94 -24.49 6.11
N GLU A 62 17.61 -23.19 6.06
CA GLU A 62 18.26 -22.13 6.82
C GLU A 62 17.34 -21.63 7.94
N ASP A 63 17.90 -20.95 8.95
CA ASP A 63 17.09 -20.24 9.94
C ASP A 63 16.50 -18.94 9.35
N VAL A 64 15.28 -18.60 9.75
CA VAL A 64 14.56 -17.39 9.32
C VAL A 64 15.36 -16.11 9.62
N ALA A 65 16.12 -16.08 10.72
CA ALA A 65 16.95 -14.93 11.05
C ALA A 65 18.00 -14.62 9.96
N THR A 66 18.53 -15.65 9.32
CA THR A 66 19.53 -15.53 8.23
C THR A 66 18.97 -14.77 7.02
N LEU A 67 17.67 -14.93 6.74
CA LEU A 67 17.01 -14.25 5.62
C LEU A 67 16.83 -12.76 5.86
N ARG A 68 16.66 -12.34 7.12
CA ARG A 68 16.41 -10.93 7.50
C ARG A 68 17.63 -10.04 7.35
N ASP A 69 18.82 -10.65 7.38
CA ASP A 69 20.10 -9.93 7.25
C ASP A 69 20.54 -9.76 5.79
N ILE A 70 19.78 -10.32 4.83
CA ILE A 70 20.10 -10.22 3.39
C ILE A 70 19.89 -8.78 2.90
N ARG A 71 20.90 -8.24 2.22
CA ARG A 71 20.83 -6.96 1.50
C ARG A 71 20.62 -7.21 0.01
N TYR A 72 19.70 -6.45 -0.60
CA TYR A 72 19.44 -6.51 -2.03
C TYR A 72 20.24 -5.42 -2.77
N GLU A 73 20.80 -5.77 -3.94
CA GLU A 73 21.48 -4.86 -4.86
C GLU A 73 20.94 -5.06 -6.30
N GLY A 74 21.11 -4.06 -7.18
CA GLY A 74 20.81 -4.17 -8.62
C GLY A 74 19.31 -4.07 -9.00
N GLU A 75 18.90 -4.81 -10.03
CA GLU A 75 17.56 -4.76 -10.68
C GLU A 75 16.38 -4.99 -9.72
N VAL A 76 16.60 -5.64 -8.58
CA VAL A 76 15.59 -5.83 -7.53
C VAL A 76 15.14 -4.48 -6.95
N ALA A 77 15.97 -3.45 -7.01
CA ALA A 77 15.63 -2.10 -6.53
C ALA A 77 14.53 -1.42 -7.38
N GLU A 78 14.54 -1.62 -8.71
CA GLU A 78 13.50 -1.05 -9.60
C GLU A 78 12.13 -1.69 -9.36
N GLN A 79 12.08 -3.01 -9.21
CA GLN A 79 10.82 -3.71 -8.90
C GLN A 79 10.25 -3.31 -7.52
N ARG A 80 11.13 -2.93 -6.58
CA ARG A 80 10.70 -2.36 -5.29
C ARG A 80 10.13 -0.96 -5.43
N GLN A 81 10.59 -0.18 -6.40
CA GLN A 81 10.07 1.16 -6.65
C GLN A 81 8.61 1.07 -7.12
N ASP A 82 8.29 0.20 -8.08
CA ASP A 82 6.91 -0.03 -8.54
C ASP A 82 5.97 -0.47 -7.41
N ALA A 83 6.45 -1.36 -6.53
CA ALA A 83 5.68 -1.80 -5.37
C ALA A 83 5.45 -0.67 -4.35
N THR A 84 6.45 0.19 -4.17
CA THR A 84 6.38 1.37 -3.29
C THR A 84 5.37 2.39 -3.83
N ASP A 85 5.40 2.66 -5.13
CA ASP A 85 4.48 3.60 -5.78
C ASP A 85 3.03 3.09 -5.67
N ALA A 86 2.81 1.79 -5.85
CA ALA A 86 1.49 1.18 -5.66
C ALA A 86 1.00 1.30 -4.21
N LEU A 87 1.89 1.13 -3.21
CA LEU A 87 1.55 1.34 -1.80
C LEU A 87 1.16 2.80 -1.52
N LEU A 88 1.97 3.75 -2.00
CA LEU A 88 1.70 5.18 -1.84
C LEU A 88 0.35 5.56 -2.45
N MET A 89 0.02 5.05 -3.65
CA MET A 89 -1.27 5.29 -4.29
C MET A 89 -2.46 4.73 -3.50
N ARG A 90 -2.32 3.59 -2.81
CA ARG A 90 -3.38 3.05 -1.95
C ARG A 90 -3.53 3.84 -0.65
N ALA A 91 -2.42 4.19 -0.01
CA ALA A 91 -2.41 4.92 1.25
C ALA A 91 -2.91 6.36 1.09
N LEU A 92 -2.47 7.05 0.03
CA LEU A 92 -2.81 8.45 -0.27
C LEU A 92 -4.06 8.59 -1.14
N ARG A 93 -4.78 7.48 -1.38
CA ARG A 93 -5.98 7.45 -2.22
C ARG A 93 -6.97 8.57 -1.90
N VAL A 94 -7.13 8.92 -0.61
CA VAL A 94 -8.10 9.93 -0.19
C VAL A 94 -7.82 11.33 -0.76
N LEU A 95 -6.54 11.64 -1.04
CA LEU A 95 -6.11 12.93 -1.59
C LEU A 95 -6.35 13.05 -3.10
N ILE A 96 -6.42 11.91 -3.79
CA ILE A 96 -6.59 11.82 -5.25
C ILE A 96 -8.00 11.37 -5.65
N ASP A 97 -8.87 11.05 -4.69
CA ASP A 97 -10.24 10.61 -4.96
C ASP A 97 -11.10 11.80 -5.40
N PRO A 98 -11.60 11.85 -6.65
CA PRO A 98 -12.37 13.00 -7.15
C PRO A 98 -13.68 13.22 -6.39
N ARG A 99 -14.20 12.18 -5.72
CA ARG A 99 -15.41 12.28 -4.90
C ARG A 99 -15.17 12.99 -3.59
N ALA A 100 -13.92 13.06 -3.12
CA ALA A 100 -13.56 13.85 -1.97
C ALA A 100 -13.61 15.35 -2.33
N GLN A 101 -13.26 15.74 -3.55
CA GLN A 101 -13.17 17.15 -3.96
C GLN A 101 -14.52 17.78 -4.32
N ALA A 102 -15.56 16.99 -4.57
CA ALA A 102 -16.89 17.47 -4.99
C ALA A 102 -17.77 18.07 -3.87
N ASN A 103 -17.20 18.39 -2.70
CA ASN A 103 -17.89 18.96 -1.54
C ASN A 103 -17.45 20.40 -1.21
N GLU A 104 -16.69 21.07 -2.08
CA GLU A 104 -16.53 22.54 -2.08
C GLU A 104 -17.60 23.20 -2.96
#